data_AF-Q97W81-F1
#
_entry.id   AF-Q97W81-F1
#
_cell.length_a   1.000
_cell.length_b   1.000
_cell.length_c   1.000
_cell.angle_alpha   90.00
_cell.angle_beta   90.00
_cell.angle_gamma   90.00
#
_symmetry.space_group_name_H-M   'P 1'
#
loop_
_entity.id
_entity.type
_entity.pdbx_description
1 polymer ?
#
loop_
_entity_poly.entity_id
_entity_poly.type
_entity_poly.pdbx_seq_one_letter_code
_entity_poly.pdbx_strand_id
1 'polypeptide(L)'
;MSINKEKLGADKVIKNSLDYCDLYIIQKGDKVFLLYLFERRGYYYFKIMPEIVGKWEDCENVVYTAFGLFGFVSNQEELEQKIKEKIEVLMRNVST
;
A
#
# COMPACT_ATOMS: atom_id res chain seq x y z
N MET A 1 6.18 13.05 1.43
CA MET A 1 5.45 12.60 0.24
C MET A 1 3.99 12.30 0.56
N SER A 2 3.07 12.47 -0.39
CA SER A 2 1.62 12.28 -0.20
C SER A 2 1.06 11.42 -1.33
N ILE A 3 0.40 10.32 -0.98
CA ILE A 3 -0.39 9.49 -1.90
C ILE A 3 -1.73 10.20 -2.13
N ASN A 4 -2.10 10.51 -3.39
CA ASN A 4 -3.37 11.14 -3.70
C ASN A 4 -4.51 10.12 -3.84
N LYS A 5 -5.56 10.26 -3.02
CA LYS A 5 -6.75 9.38 -3.03
C LYS A 5 -7.51 9.37 -4.36
N GLU A 6 -7.61 10.50 -5.05
CA GLU A 6 -8.36 10.65 -6.31
C GLU A 6 -7.67 9.88 -7.43
N LYS A 7 -6.34 9.92 -7.47
CA LYS A 7 -5.55 9.15 -8.45
C LYS A 7 -5.69 7.65 -8.25
N LEU A 8 -5.83 7.19 -7.00
CA LEU A 8 -6.10 5.79 -6.69
C LEU A 8 -7.57 5.38 -6.88
N GLY A 9 -8.47 6.36 -7.04
CA GLY A 9 -9.92 6.14 -6.99
C GLY A 9 -10.34 5.55 -5.65
N ALA A 10 -9.76 6.04 -4.55
CA ALA A 10 -10.03 5.65 -3.17
C ALA A 10 -10.88 6.72 -2.48
N ASP A 11 -11.77 6.30 -1.58
CA ASP A 11 -12.65 7.19 -0.82
C ASP A 11 -11.86 7.93 0.27
N LYS A 12 -10.91 7.21 0.89
CA LYS A 12 -10.12 7.69 2.00
C LYS A 12 -8.70 7.13 1.93
N VAL A 13 -7.74 7.99 2.25
CA VAL A 13 -6.33 7.60 2.47
C VAL A 13 -5.90 8.24 3.78
N ILE A 14 -5.45 7.43 4.74
CA ILE A 14 -4.90 7.87 6.03
C ILE A 14 -3.44 7.51 6.04
N LYS A 15 -2.58 8.46 6.42
CA LYS A 15 -1.15 8.23 6.59
C LYS A 15 -0.82 8.07 8.06
N ASN A 16 0.01 7.08 8.37
CA ASN A 16 0.66 6.91 9.66
C ASN A 16 2.17 6.71 9.42
N SER A 17 3.00 7.57 10.01
CA SER A 17 4.46 7.46 9.87
C SER A 17 5.02 6.55 10.95
N LEU A 18 5.75 5.53 10.54
CA LEU A 18 6.43 4.57 11.42
C LEU A 18 7.95 4.79 11.31
N ASP A 19 8.72 4.17 12.20
CA ASP A 19 10.16 4.43 12.31
C ASP A 19 10.95 4.16 11.02
N TYR A 20 10.53 3.18 10.21
CA TYR A 20 11.25 2.76 9.01
C TYR A 20 10.51 2.95 7.69
N CYS A 21 9.20 3.22 7.74
CA CYS A 21 8.30 3.30 6.58
C CYS A 21 7.06 4.15 6.89
N ASP A 22 6.34 4.57 5.86
CA ASP A 22 5.01 5.15 6.01
C ASP A 22 3.95 4.07 5.76
N LEU A 23 3.00 3.91 6.69
CA LEU A 23 1.80 3.10 6.50
C LEU A 23 0.65 3.98 5.99
N TYR A 24 0.09 3.62 4.85
CA TYR A 24 -1.13 4.21 4.30
C TYR A 24 -2.28 3.22 4.43
N ILE A 25 -3.36 3.65 5.06
CA ILE A 25 -4.63 2.92 5.11
C ILE A 25 -5.51 3.49 4.00
N ILE A 26 -5.80 2.67 3.00
CA ILE A 26 -6.53 3.06 1.79
C ILE A 26 -7.89 2.37 1.81
N GLN A 27 -8.96 3.15 1.82
CA GLN A 27 -10.33 2.64 1.77
C GLN A 27 -10.92 2.87 0.39
N LYS A 28 -11.52 1.82 -0.18
CA LYS A 28 -12.23 1.87 -1.47
C LYS A 28 -13.47 0.98 -1.38
N GLY A 29 -14.64 1.62 -1.29
CA GLY A 29 -15.90 0.98 -0.94
C GLY A 29 -15.85 0.38 0.47
N ASP A 30 -16.21 -0.89 0.56
CA ASP A 30 -16.17 -1.73 1.76
C ASP A 30 -14.79 -2.36 2.02
N LYS A 31 -13.84 -2.23 1.09
CA LYS A 31 -12.51 -2.83 1.20
C LYS A 31 -11.48 -1.84 1.76
N VAL A 32 -10.64 -2.35 2.66
CA VAL A 32 -9.50 -1.63 3.23
C VAL A 32 -8.21 -2.31 2.79
N PHE A 33 -7.22 -1.50 2.43
CA PHE A 33 -5.88 -1.92 2.05
C PHE A 33 -4.84 -1.25 2.94
N LEU A 34 -3.84 -2.01 3.33
CA LEU A 34 -2.66 -1.54 4.04
C LEU A 34 -1.51 -1.45 3.05
N LEU A 35 -1.01 -0.22 2.84
CA LEU A 35 0.12 0.08 1.98
C LEU A 35 1.30 0.52 2.84
N TYR A 36 2.34 -0.30 2.88
CA TYR A 36 3.61 0.03 3.53
C TYR A 36 4.56 0.57 2.46
N LEU A 37 4.93 1.84 2.60
CA LEU A 37 5.75 2.56 1.63
C LEU A 37 7.11 2.89 2.22
N PHE A 38 8.14 2.54 1.48
CA PHE A 38 9.52 2.75 1.85
C PHE A 38 10.21 3.60 0.78
N GLU A 39 10.84 4.68 1.23
CA GLU A 39 11.63 5.56 0.39
C GLU A 39 13.11 5.38 0.73
N ARG A 40 13.92 5.01 -0.26
CA ARG A 40 15.37 4.82 -0.10
C ARG A 40 16.10 5.30 -1.35
N ARG A 41 17.00 6.27 -1.20
CA ARG A 41 17.94 6.73 -2.24
C ARG A 41 17.26 7.05 -3.59
N GLY A 42 16.09 7.68 -3.56
CA GLY A 42 15.35 8.07 -4.76
C GLY A 42 14.49 6.95 -5.38
N TYR A 43 14.43 5.77 -4.77
CA TYR A 43 13.53 4.70 -5.16
C TYR A 43 12.42 4.53 -4.13
N TYR A 44 11.25 4.13 -4.62
CA TYR A 44 10.13 3.72 -3.81
C TYR A 44 9.91 2.23 -3.96
N TYR A 45 9.87 1.53 -2.84
CA TYR A 45 9.33 0.19 -2.81
C TYR A 45 8.20 0.14 -1.82
N PHE A 46 7.23 -0.71 -2.11
CA PHE A 46 6.04 -0.79 -1.29
C PHE A 46 5.50 -2.20 -1.28
N LYS A 47 4.72 -2.47 -0.24
CA LYS A 47 3.90 -3.65 -0.15
C LYS A 47 2.47 -3.25 0.14
N ILE A 48 1.54 -3.76 -0.66
CA ILE A 48 0.11 -3.54 -0.45
C ILE A 48 -0.61 -4.86 -0.21
N MET A 49 -1.48 -4.89 0.79
CA MET A 49 -2.26 -6.07 1.13
C MET A 49 -3.66 -5.66 1.59
N PRO A 50 -4.63 -6.58 1.55
CA PRO A 50 -5.92 -6.38 2.22
C PRO A 50 -5.71 -6.20 3.73
N GLU A 51 -6.68 -5.61 4.41
CA GLU A 51 -6.70 -5.67 5.87
C GLU A 51 -6.69 -7.14 6.35
N ILE A 52 -5.87 -7.41 7.35
CA ILE A 52 -5.81 -8.71 8.01
C ILE A 52 -6.36 -8.56 9.42
N VAL A 53 -7.28 -9.46 9.80
CA VAL A 53 -7.81 -9.51 11.15
C VAL A 53 -6.71 -10.03 12.07
N GLY A 54 -6.14 -9.17 12.91
CA GLY A 54 -5.05 -9.54 13.81
C GLY A 54 -4.04 -8.42 14.03
N LYS A 55 -2.79 -8.80 14.34
CA LYS A 55 -1.71 -7.85 14.59
C LYS A 55 -1.23 -7.25 13.28
N TRP A 56 -1.24 -5.93 13.19
CA TRP A 56 -0.61 -5.22 12.08
C TRP A 56 0.90 -5.38 12.19
N GLU A 57 1.52 -5.87 11.13
CA GLU A 57 2.97 -6.06 11.08
C GLU A 57 3.67 -4.70 11.12
N ASP A 58 4.82 -4.65 11.79
CA ASP A 58 5.74 -3.52 11.70
C ASP A 58 6.41 -3.47 10.31
N CYS A 59 7.14 -2.38 10.03
CA CYS A 59 7.78 -2.16 8.74
C CYS A 59 8.79 -3.27 8.35
N GLU A 60 9.43 -3.95 9.30
CA GLU A 60 10.41 -4.98 8.96
C GLU A 60 9.70 -6.30 8.63
N ASN A 61 8.80 -6.73 9.51
CA ASN A 61 8.04 -7.97 9.36
C ASN A 61 7.15 -7.96 8.12
N VAL A 62 6.65 -6.78 7.73
CA VAL A 62 5.83 -6.66 6.53
C VAL A 62 6.58 -7.08 5.26
N VAL A 63 7.90 -6.91 5.19
CA VAL A 63 8.69 -7.29 4.01
C VAL A 63 8.80 -8.81 3.89
N TYR A 64 8.69 -9.54 4.99
CA TYR A 64 8.87 -11.00 5.00
C TYR A 64 7.56 -11.79 4.98
N THR A 65 6.42 -11.14 5.20
CA THR A 65 5.11 -11.81 5.12
C THR A 65 4.82 -12.29 3.69
N ALA A 66 4.25 -13.48 3.53
CA ALA A 66 3.89 -14.01 2.21
C ALA A 66 2.66 -13.34 1.59
N PHE A 67 1.84 -12.65 2.39
CA PHE A 67 0.59 -12.03 1.95
C PHE A 67 0.81 -10.62 1.38
N GLY A 68 0.11 -10.29 0.30
CA GLY A 68 0.16 -8.99 -0.36
C GLY A 68 1.00 -8.96 -1.63
N LEU A 69 1.08 -7.79 -2.25
CA LEU A 69 1.77 -7.55 -3.51
C LEU A 69 2.88 -6.51 -3.31
N PHE A 70 4.08 -6.85 -3.75
CA PHE A 70 5.23 -5.94 -3.77
C PHE A 70 5.28 -5.09 -5.03
N GLY A 71 5.72 -3.84 -4.91
CA GLY A 71 6.04 -2.96 -6.04
C GLY A 71 7.35 -2.22 -5.80
N PHE A 72 8.01 -1.86 -6.90
CA PHE A 72 9.25 -1.08 -6.93
C PHE A 72 9.20 -0.11 -8.10
N VAL A 73 9.51 1.16 -7.86
CA VAL A 73 9.48 2.23 -8.86
C VAL A 73 10.56 3.28 -8.55
N SER A 74 10.96 4.04 -9.57
CA SER A 74 12.01 5.07 -9.46
C SER A 74 11.47 6.50 -9.38
N ASN A 75 10.15 6.69 -9.51
CA ASN A 75 9.54 8.01 -9.47
C ASN A 75 8.10 7.97 -8.92
N GLN A 76 7.57 9.14 -8.58
CA GLN A 76 6.28 9.29 -7.89
C GLN A 76 5.07 9.02 -8.78
N GLU A 77 5.13 9.39 -10.06
CA GLU A 77 4.01 9.20 -10.98
C GLU A 77 3.77 7.70 -11.22
N GLU A 78 4.84 6.96 -11.46
CA GLU A 78 4.82 5.50 -11.58
C GLU A 78 4.35 4.83 -10.29
N LEU A 79 4.69 5.40 -9.11
CA LEU A 79 4.27 4.86 -7.82
C LEU A 79 2.75 4.79 -7.69
N GLU A 80 2.07 5.91 -7.92
CA GLU A 80 0.62 5.99 -7.77
C GLU A 80 -0.09 5.08 -8.78
N GLN A 81 0.41 5.01 -10.01
CA GLN A 81 -0.10 4.08 -11.02
C GLN A 81 0.07 2.63 -10.58
N LYS A 82 1.27 2.22 -10.12
CA LYS A 82 1.56 0.84 -9.70
C LYS A 82 0.76 0.43 -8.46
N ILE A 83 0.52 1.35 -7.53
CA ILE A 83 -0.35 1.11 -6.38
C ILE A 83 -1.77 0.84 -6.87
N LYS A 84 -2.31 1.69 -7.76
CA LYS A 84 -3.65 1.52 -8.32
C LYS A 84 -3.81 0.16 -9.01
N GLU A 85 -2.86 -0.21 -9.88
CA GLU A 85 -2.86 -1.50 -10.57
C GLU A 85 -2.93 -2.68 -9.57
N LYS A 86 -2.19 -2.60 -8.45
CA LYS A 86 -2.17 -3.65 -7.42
C LYS A 86 -3.45 -3.69 -6.59
N ILE A 87 -4.04 -2.54 -6.28
CA ILE A 87 -5.38 -2.49 -5.65
C ILE A 87 -6.39 -3.21 -6.55
N GLU A 88 -6.39 -2.95 -7.86
CA GLU A 88 -7.29 -3.60 -8.81
C GLU A 88 -7.07 -5.11 -8.93
N VAL A 89 -5.82 -5.59 -8.80
CA VAL A 89 -5.52 -7.03 -8.71
C VAL A 89 -6.08 -7.62 -7.42
N LEU A 90 -5.83 -6.98 -6.27
CA LEU A 90 -6.34 -7.45 -4.98
C LEU A 90 -7.86 -7.46 -4.94
N MET A 91 -8.53 -6.45 -5.49
CA MET A 91 -10.00 -6.40 -5.54
C MET A 91 -10.62 -7.57 -6.32
N ARG A 92 -9.97 -8.03 -7.40
CA ARG A 92 -10.43 -9.16 -8.25
C ARG A 92 -10.18 -10.52 -7.61
N ASN A 93 -9.08 -10.67 -6.88
CA ASN A 93 -8.61 -11.96 -6.36
C ASN A 93 -9.00 -12.21 -4.90
N VAL A 94 -9.40 -11.18 -4.16
CA VAL A 94 -10.02 -11.36 -2.84
C VAL A 94 -11.51 -11.61 -3.08
N SER A 95 -11.85 -12.90 -3.24
CA SER A 95 -13.21 -13.41 -3.18
C SER A 95 -13.69 -13.32 -1.73
N THR A 96 -14.79 -12.59 -1.53
CA THR A 96 -15.54 -12.53 -0.27
C THR A 96 -16.17 -13.88 0.05
#